data_AF-A0A2D7XU58-F1
#
_entry.id   AF-A0A2D7XU58-F1
#
_cell.length_a   1.000
_cell.length_b   1.000
_cell.length_c   1.000
_cell.angle_alpha   90.00
_cell.angle_beta   90.00
_cell.angle_gamma   90.00
#
_symmetry.space_group_name_H-M   'P 1'
#
loop_
_entity.id
_entity.type
_entity.pdbx_description
1 polymer ?
#
loop_
_entity_poly.entity_id
_entity_poly.type
_entity_poly.pdbx_seq_one_letter_code
_entity_poly.pdbx_strand_id
1 'polypeptide(L)'
;MLTNPLIRVLIGAPVAAAIVYGLFIIMGLLIEPKPIELGESEFRTLSRITPQEQTQEIRRTQRKQVKRLDTADKPPPPPKLSASKSDVNLPTPQIQGAAPAQIEVGNVSNFAMDTVIVSDRDAQPIRPPVPTYPSRAAERGIEGSCEVRFDVDERGKPYNVSAECTDRVFVREAERAVSKVEFAPKIIKGQAVRRSNVVYPIDFNLDN
;
A
#
# COMPACT_ATOMS: atom_id res chain seq x y z
N MET A 1 -13.75 29.88 68.57
CA MET A 1 -13.11 28.61 69.00
C MET A 1 -12.09 28.04 67.99
N LEU A 2 -11.89 28.63 66.80
CA LEU A 2 -10.97 28.12 65.75
C LEU A 2 -9.76 29.03 65.46
N THR A 3 -9.35 29.89 66.40
CA THR A 3 -8.29 30.89 66.20
C THR A 3 -6.87 30.40 66.51
N ASN A 4 -6.72 29.19 67.08
CA ASN A 4 -5.41 28.61 67.37
C ASN A 4 -4.92 27.75 66.19
N PRO A 5 -3.75 28.05 65.59
CA PRO A 5 -3.26 27.34 64.40
C PRO A 5 -2.99 25.86 64.69
N LEU A 6 -2.54 25.55 65.91
CA LEU A 6 -2.25 24.19 66.35
C LEU A 6 -3.51 23.32 66.45
N ILE A 7 -4.62 23.88 66.94
CA ILE A 7 -5.92 23.19 67.01
C ILE A 7 -6.51 22.96 65.61
N ARG A 8 -6.32 23.92 64.69
CA ARG A 8 -6.75 23.78 63.28
C ARG A 8 -6.02 22.63 62.58
N VAL A 9 -4.71 22.49 62.80
CA VAL A 9 -3.93 21.38 62.23
C VAL A 9 -4.31 20.05 62.87
N LEU A 10 -4.51 20.01 64.20
CA LEU A 10 -4.85 18.80 64.93
C LEU A 10 -6.22 18.22 64.51
N ILE A 11 -7.18 19.07 64.15
CA ILE A 11 -8.50 18.65 63.64
C ILE A 11 -8.48 18.48 62.11
N GLY A 12 -7.75 19.33 61.37
CA GLY A 12 -7.72 19.31 59.91
C GLY A 12 -6.91 18.15 59.32
N ALA A 13 -5.80 17.78 59.95
CA ALA A 13 -4.94 16.68 59.50
C ALA A 13 -5.66 15.32 59.43
N PRO A 14 -6.41 14.87 60.46
CA PRO A 14 -7.12 13.59 60.38
C PRO A 14 -8.26 13.61 59.34
N VAL A 15 -8.95 14.74 59.18
CA VAL A 15 -10.02 14.88 58.18
C VAL A 15 -9.43 14.83 56.76
N ALA A 16 -8.32 15.52 56.51
CA ALA A 16 -7.64 15.47 55.22
C ALA A 16 -7.10 14.07 54.92
N ALA A 17 -6.50 13.40 55.92
CA ALA A 17 -6.02 12.03 55.78
C ALA A 17 -7.15 11.04 55.44
N ALA A 18 -8.32 11.18 56.09
CA ALA A 18 -9.50 10.37 55.79
C ALA A 18 -9.99 10.58 54.34
N ILE A 19 -10.01 11.82 53.86
CA ILE A 19 -10.43 12.14 52.49
C ILE A 19 -9.45 11.55 51.47
N VAL A 20 -8.14 11.73 51.67
CA VAL A 20 -7.10 11.21 50.77
C VAL A 20 -7.12 9.69 50.74
N TYR A 21 -7.21 9.05 51.90
CA TYR A 21 -7.28 7.59 52.00
C TYR A 21 -8.55 7.03 51.35
N GLY A 22 -9.69 7.72 51.52
CA GLY A 22 -10.95 7.38 50.86
C GLY A 22 -10.85 7.46 49.34
N LEU A 23 -10.30 8.55 48.81
CA LEU A 23 -10.08 8.70 47.37
C LEU A 23 -9.12 7.65 46.81
N PHE A 24 -8.07 7.29 47.56
CA PHE A 24 -7.12 6.26 47.17
C PHE A 24 -7.78 4.88 47.07
N ILE A 25 -8.60 4.49 48.05
CA ILE A 25 -9.38 3.24 48.00
C ILE A 25 -10.35 3.24 46.82
N ILE A 26 -11.06 4.36 46.58
CA ILE A 26 -11.99 4.48 45.45
C ILE A 26 -11.26 4.31 44.12
N MET A 27 -10.08 4.91 43.95
CA MET A 27 -9.27 4.73 42.73
C MET A 27 -8.88 3.26 42.53
N GLY A 28 -8.44 2.59 43.59
CA GLY A 28 -8.09 1.17 43.54
C GLY A 28 -9.29 0.29 43.18
N LEU A 29 -10.46 0.57 43.75
CA LEU A 29 -11.70 -0.16 43.50
C LEU A 29 -12.20 0.03 42.07
N LEU A 30 -12.06 1.22 41.49
CA LEU A 30 -12.45 1.51 40.10
C LEU A 30 -11.47 0.94 39.07
N ILE A 31 -10.20 0.73 39.45
CA ILE A 31 -9.17 0.21 38.57
C ILE A 31 -9.18 -1.31 38.51
N GLU A 32 -9.82 -2.01 39.45
CA GLU A 32 -9.91 -3.46 39.44
C GLU A 32 -10.51 -3.94 38.10
N PRO A 33 -9.66 -4.39 37.16
CA PRO A 33 -10.14 -4.76 35.85
C PRO A 33 -10.83 -6.08 36.08
N LYS A 34 -12.15 -6.13 35.86
CA LYS A 34 -12.84 -7.43 35.77
C LYS A 34 -12.04 -8.26 34.78
N PRO A 35 -11.41 -9.36 35.20
CA PRO A 35 -10.77 -10.24 34.24
C PRO A 35 -11.91 -10.64 33.31
N ILE A 36 -11.81 -10.21 32.06
CA ILE A 36 -12.69 -10.70 31.03
C ILE A 36 -12.32 -12.17 30.98
N GLU A 37 -13.16 -13.02 31.59
CA GLU A 37 -13.11 -14.44 31.30
C GLU A 37 -13.39 -14.50 29.81
N LEU A 38 -12.30 -14.55 29.04
CA LEU A 38 -12.30 -14.94 27.64
C LEU A 38 -12.84 -16.35 27.67
N GLY A 39 -14.18 -16.47 27.66
CA GLY A 39 -14.87 -17.73 27.70
C GLY A 39 -14.22 -18.60 26.65
N GLU A 40 -13.73 -19.76 27.10
CA GLU A 40 -13.04 -20.80 26.34
C GLU A 40 -13.13 -20.47 24.86
N SER A 41 -12.16 -19.68 24.36
CA SER A 41 -12.05 -19.55 22.94
C SER A 41 -11.82 -20.98 22.52
N GLU A 42 -12.81 -21.59 21.89
CA GLU A 42 -12.55 -22.73 21.04
C GLU A 42 -11.51 -22.21 20.08
N PHE A 43 -10.24 -22.39 20.45
CA PHE A 43 -9.17 -22.62 19.53
C PHE A 43 -9.69 -23.83 18.77
N ARG A 44 -10.53 -23.55 17.78
CA ARG A 44 -10.74 -24.41 16.64
C ARG A 44 -9.33 -24.53 16.16
N THR A 45 -8.67 -25.60 16.61
CA THR A 45 -7.35 -25.97 16.16
C THR A 45 -7.52 -25.91 14.68
N LEU A 46 -6.96 -24.86 14.07
CA LEU A 46 -6.76 -24.83 12.65
C LEU A 46 -5.80 -26.01 12.52
N SER A 47 -6.37 -27.21 12.29
CA SER A 47 -5.65 -28.39 11.88
C SER A 47 -4.73 -27.81 10.85
N ARG A 48 -3.45 -27.78 11.18
CA ARG A 48 -2.43 -27.16 10.36
C ARG A 48 -2.71 -27.75 8.99
N ILE A 49 -3.29 -26.95 8.10
CA ILE A 49 -3.44 -27.33 6.70
C ILE A 49 -2.03 -27.12 6.17
N THR A 50 -1.09 -27.93 6.66
CA THR A 50 -0.03 -28.43 5.82
C THR A 50 -0.80 -28.92 4.60
N PRO A 51 -0.62 -28.29 3.44
CA PRO A 51 -1.23 -28.81 2.23
C PRO A 51 -0.82 -30.27 2.17
N GLN A 52 -1.77 -31.18 2.38
CA GLN A 52 -1.60 -32.52 1.86
C GLN A 52 -1.44 -32.28 0.38
N GLU A 53 -0.23 -32.51 -0.12
CA GLU A 53 0.11 -32.40 -1.52
C GLU A 53 -0.85 -33.34 -2.24
N GLN A 54 -1.97 -32.76 -2.68
CA GLN A 54 -2.98 -33.50 -3.38
C GLN A 54 -2.25 -33.90 -4.65
N THR A 55 -1.83 -35.17 -4.69
CA THR A 55 -1.27 -35.78 -5.88
C THR A 55 -2.44 -35.83 -6.86
N GLN A 56 -2.74 -34.68 -7.46
CA GLN A 56 -3.39 -34.63 -8.73
C GLN A 56 -2.42 -35.38 -9.62
N GLU A 57 -2.80 -36.60 -9.96
CA GLU A 57 -2.22 -37.32 -11.06
C GLU A 57 -2.48 -36.45 -12.29
N ILE A 58 -1.56 -35.50 -12.52
CA ILE A 58 -1.56 -34.66 -13.70
C ILE A 58 -1.45 -35.67 -14.82
N ARG A 59 -2.55 -35.95 -15.52
CA ARG A 59 -2.53 -36.55 -16.84
C ARG A 59 -1.82 -35.55 -17.75
N ARG A 60 -0.50 -35.52 -17.62
CA ARG A 60 0.39 -34.85 -18.54
C ARG A 60 0.20 -35.61 -19.84
N THR A 61 -0.59 -35.06 -20.75
CA THR A 61 -0.49 -35.46 -22.15
C THR A 61 0.98 -35.33 -22.48
N GLN A 62 1.67 -36.46 -22.68
CA GLN A 62 3.08 -36.46 -23.02
C GLN A 62 3.19 -35.72 -24.36
N ARG A 63 3.53 -34.44 -24.31
CA ARG A 63 3.81 -33.66 -25.50
C ARG A 63 5.01 -34.33 -26.13
N LYS A 64 4.79 -35.00 -27.26
CA LYS A 64 5.85 -35.60 -28.09
C LYS A 64 6.92 -34.54 -28.26
N GLN A 65 8.13 -34.81 -27.77
CA GLN A 65 9.24 -33.87 -27.86
C GLN A 65 9.39 -33.45 -29.33
N VAL A 66 9.33 -32.15 -29.57
CA VAL A 66 9.56 -31.59 -30.89
C VAL A 66 11.03 -31.89 -31.22
N LYS A 67 11.25 -32.74 -32.22
CA LYS A 67 12.59 -33.07 -32.71
C LYS A 67 13.21 -31.77 -33.20
N ARG A 68 14.32 -31.34 -32.58
CA ARG A 68 15.03 -30.16 -33.05
C ARG A 68 15.46 -30.41 -34.49
N LEU A 69 15.13 -29.50 -35.38
CA LEU A 69 15.66 -29.49 -36.74
C LEU A 69 17.17 -29.28 -36.63
N ASP A 70 17.95 -30.03 -37.40
CA ASP A 70 19.40 -29.88 -37.43
C ASP A 70 19.75 -28.43 -37.77
N THR A 71 20.60 -27.85 -36.94
CA THR A 71 20.99 -26.44 -37.05
C THR A 71 21.78 -26.29 -38.34
N ALA A 72 21.28 -25.46 -39.27
CA ALA A 72 22.01 -25.13 -40.48
C ALA A 72 23.41 -24.61 -40.11
N ASP A 73 24.42 -25.02 -40.89
CA ASP A 73 25.80 -24.61 -40.68
C ASP A 73 25.90 -23.08 -40.62
N LYS A 74 26.55 -22.58 -39.55
CA LYS A 74 26.76 -21.14 -39.40
C LYS A 74 27.62 -20.65 -40.56
N PRO A 75 27.24 -19.55 -41.24
CA PRO A 75 28.08 -18.98 -42.28
C PRO A 75 29.44 -18.57 -41.69
N PRO A 76 30.52 -18.60 -42.51
CA PRO A 76 31.86 -18.29 -42.05
C PRO A 76 31.90 -16.89 -41.42
N PRO A 77 32.64 -16.70 -40.32
CA PRO A 77 32.71 -15.43 -39.64
C PRO A 77 33.25 -14.35 -40.59
N PRO A 78 32.68 -13.13 -40.55
CA PRO A 78 33.13 -12.04 -41.40
C PRO A 78 34.60 -11.71 -41.12
N PRO A 79 35.35 -11.28 -42.15
CA PRO A 79 36.74 -10.90 -42.00
C PRO A 79 36.86 -9.76 -40.99
N LYS A 80 37.73 -9.93 -39.99
CA LYS A 80 38.07 -8.85 -39.06
C LYS A 80 38.88 -7.82 -39.83
N LEU A 81 38.28 -6.66 -40.09
CA LEU A 81 39.00 -5.48 -40.52
C LEU A 81 39.97 -5.10 -39.39
N SER A 82 41.26 -5.28 -39.63
CA SER A 82 42.31 -4.75 -38.76
C SER A 82 42.20 -3.23 -38.80
N ALA A 83 41.67 -2.61 -37.74
CA ALA A 83 41.78 -1.18 -37.58
C ALA A 83 43.27 -0.83 -37.51
N SER A 84 43.79 -0.15 -38.54
CA SER A 84 45.08 0.53 -38.46
C SER A 84 45.04 1.42 -37.22
N LYS A 85 46.01 1.24 -36.33
CA LYS A 85 46.29 2.19 -35.25
C LYS A 85 46.73 3.49 -35.90
N SER A 86 45.79 4.36 -36.20
CA SER A 86 46.06 5.78 -36.37
C SER A 86 46.25 6.37 -34.98
N ASP A 87 47.38 7.05 -34.77
CA ASP A 87 47.74 7.75 -33.55
C ASP A 87 46.68 8.80 -33.19
N VAL A 88 45.70 8.43 -32.36
CA VAL A 88 44.77 9.38 -31.76
C VAL A 88 45.43 9.92 -30.49
N ASN A 89 46.03 11.09 -30.59
CA ASN A 89 46.60 11.83 -29.48
C ASN A 89 45.45 12.54 -28.72
N LEU A 90 44.91 11.91 -27.68
CA LEU A 90 43.98 12.57 -26.76
C LEU A 90 44.78 13.20 -25.60
N PRO A 91 44.61 14.49 -25.30
CA PRO A 91 45.22 15.10 -24.13
C PRO A 91 44.56 14.55 -22.85
N THR A 92 45.38 13.93 -21.99
CA THR A 92 44.99 13.48 -20.66
C THR A 92 44.76 14.70 -19.76
N PRO A 93 43.58 14.91 -19.15
CA PRO A 93 43.38 16.00 -18.21
C PRO A 93 44.18 15.73 -16.93
N GLN A 94 45.12 16.62 -16.61
CA GLN A 94 45.81 16.60 -15.31
C GLN A 94 44.91 17.25 -14.26
N ILE A 95 44.25 16.44 -13.45
CA ILE A 95 43.51 16.91 -12.28
C ILE A 95 44.53 17.08 -11.16
N GLN A 96 45.08 18.29 -11.01
CA GLN A 96 45.84 18.67 -9.83
C GLN A 96 44.86 19.02 -8.72
N GLY A 97 44.63 18.08 -7.80
CA GLY A 97 43.87 18.30 -6.59
C GLY A 97 44.04 17.12 -5.65
N ALA A 98 44.70 17.32 -4.52
CA ALA A 98 44.71 16.32 -3.46
C ALA A 98 43.30 16.22 -2.85
N ALA A 99 42.78 15.01 -2.71
CA ALA A 99 41.54 14.79 -1.97
C ALA A 99 41.72 15.27 -0.52
N PRO A 100 40.78 16.05 0.05
CA PRO A 100 40.89 16.49 1.43
C PRO A 100 40.85 15.26 2.35
N ALA A 101 41.88 15.10 3.18
CA ALA A 101 42.00 13.95 4.09
C ALA A 101 41.00 14.01 5.27
N GLN A 102 40.25 15.10 5.40
CA GLN A 102 39.37 15.35 6.54
C GLN A 102 38.12 16.04 6.02
N ILE A 103 36.99 15.34 6.09
CA ILE A 103 35.67 15.92 5.90
C ILE A 103 35.22 16.33 7.30
N GLU A 104 35.33 17.60 7.65
CA GLU A 104 34.64 18.14 8.82
C GLU A 104 33.14 18.11 8.53
N VAL A 105 32.48 17.05 9.01
CA VAL A 105 31.03 16.97 9.07
C VAL A 105 30.58 17.98 10.12
N GLY A 106 30.40 19.22 9.70
CA GLY A 106 29.78 20.27 10.50
C GLY A 106 28.43 19.77 11.03
N ASN A 107 28.15 20.12 12.29
CA ASN A 107 26.98 19.70 13.06
C ASN A 107 25.74 19.49 12.19
N VAL A 108 25.38 18.23 11.99
CA VAL A 108 24.18 17.79 11.29
C VAL A 108 22.95 17.94 12.19
N SER A 109 22.81 19.07 12.88
CA SER A 109 21.63 19.40 13.71
C SER A 109 20.43 19.86 12.88
N ASN A 110 20.63 20.07 11.57
CA ASN A 110 19.62 20.63 10.68
C ASN A 110 19.17 19.66 9.58
N PHE A 111 19.38 18.35 9.77
CA PHE A 111 18.39 17.41 9.24
C PHE A 111 17.14 17.60 10.09
N ALA A 112 16.42 18.68 9.81
CA ALA A 112 14.99 18.71 10.00
C ALA A 112 14.51 17.47 9.25
N MET A 113 14.23 16.42 10.01
CA MET A 113 13.21 15.47 9.64
C MET A 113 12.00 16.36 9.41
N ASP A 114 11.81 16.78 8.16
CA ASP A 114 10.56 17.34 7.71
C ASP A 114 9.58 16.23 8.05
N THR A 115 8.93 16.36 9.20
CA THR A 115 7.79 15.55 9.54
C THR A 115 6.91 15.78 8.33
N VAL A 116 6.81 14.77 7.45
CA VAL A 116 5.95 14.84 6.29
C VAL A 116 4.58 15.06 6.89
N ILE A 117 4.17 16.32 6.97
CA ILE A 117 2.83 16.70 7.33
C ILE A 117 2.07 16.15 6.14
N VAL A 118 1.55 14.93 6.31
CA VAL A 118 0.71 14.30 5.31
C VAL A 118 -0.52 15.19 5.28
N SER A 119 -0.47 16.17 4.38
CA SER A 119 -1.60 17.03 4.07
C SER A 119 -2.79 16.12 3.76
N ASP A 120 -3.98 16.55 4.11
CA ASP A 120 -5.18 15.76 3.84
C ASP A 120 -5.26 15.52 2.33
N ARG A 121 -5.24 14.24 1.92
CA ARG A 121 -5.26 13.83 0.51
C ARG A 121 -6.56 13.09 0.24
N ASP A 122 -7.26 13.47 -0.81
CA ASP A 122 -8.41 12.71 -1.31
C ASP A 122 -7.97 11.47 -2.09
N ALA A 123 -8.88 10.50 -2.20
CA ALA A 123 -8.56 9.23 -2.86
C ALA A 123 -8.36 9.43 -4.36
N GLN A 124 -7.18 9.07 -4.85
CA GLN A 124 -6.79 9.17 -6.27
C GLN A 124 -6.29 7.82 -6.77
N PRO A 125 -6.53 7.45 -8.04
CA PRO A 125 -6.01 6.20 -8.59
C PRO A 125 -4.47 6.23 -8.64
N ILE A 126 -3.82 5.18 -8.12
CA ILE A 126 -2.37 5.01 -8.28
C ILE A 126 -2.05 4.66 -9.72
N ARG A 127 -2.93 3.86 -10.35
CA ARG A 127 -2.90 3.52 -11.77
C ARG A 127 -4.29 3.74 -12.36
N PRO A 128 -4.41 4.41 -13.52
CA PRO A 128 -5.70 4.53 -14.19
C PRO A 128 -6.30 3.14 -14.50
N PRO A 129 -7.63 2.96 -14.32
CA PRO A 129 -8.32 1.77 -14.80
C PRO A 129 -8.21 1.69 -16.32
N VAL A 130 -7.68 0.57 -16.81
CA VAL A 130 -7.67 0.25 -18.24
C VAL A 130 -8.79 -0.76 -18.49
N PRO A 131 -9.95 -0.32 -19.01
CA PRO A 131 -11.02 -1.24 -19.34
C PRO A 131 -10.64 -2.09 -20.56
N THR A 132 -11.09 -3.34 -20.57
CA THR A 132 -11.00 -4.17 -21.77
C THR A 132 -12.21 -3.89 -22.65
N TYR A 133 -11.98 -3.61 -23.93
CA TYR A 133 -13.07 -3.34 -24.85
C TYR A 133 -13.90 -4.61 -25.12
N PRO A 134 -15.23 -4.61 -24.92
CA PRO A 134 -16.05 -5.79 -25.18
C PRO A 134 -16.02 -6.18 -26.67
N SER A 135 -15.73 -7.43 -26.99
CA SER A 135 -15.66 -7.90 -28.38
C SER A 135 -16.94 -7.64 -29.18
N ARG A 136 -18.11 -7.84 -28.56
CA ARG A 136 -19.42 -7.56 -29.18
C ARG A 136 -19.65 -6.08 -29.48
N ALA A 137 -19.03 -5.17 -28.74
CA ALA A 137 -19.11 -3.73 -29.02
C ALA A 137 -18.11 -3.38 -30.14
N ALA A 138 -16.91 -3.95 -30.10
CA ALA A 138 -15.87 -3.72 -31.11
C ALA A 138 -16.31 -4.18 -32.51
N GLU A 139 -16.91 -5.37 -32.63
CA GLU A 139 -17.45 -5.89 -33.90
C GLU A 139 -18.56 -5.00 -34.50
N ARG A 140 -19.28 -4.27 -33.64
CA ARG A 140 -20.40 -3.40 -34.04
C ARG A 140 -20.00 -1.93 -34.14
N GLY A 141 -18.76 -1.58 -33.84
CA GLY A 141 -18.29 -0.19 -33.84
C GLY A 141 -19.05 0.72 -32.87
N ILE A 142 -19.57 0.18 -31.77
CA ILE A 142 -20.36 0.95 -30.80
C ILE A 142 -19.41 1.54 -29.78
N GLU A 143 -19.36 2.87 -29.66
CA GLU A 143 -18.61 3.58 -28.62
C GLU A 143 -19.54 4.01 -27.48
N GLY A 144 -18.98 4.38 -26.33
CA GLY A 144 -19.78 4.85 -25.21
C GLY A 144 -18.97 5.31 -24.02
N SER A 145 -19.65 5.87 -23.02
CA SER A 145 -19.05 6.28 -21.76
C SER A 145 -19.78 5.61 -20.59
N CYS A 146 -19.07 5.50 -19.48
CA CYS A 146 -19.53 4.90 -18.24
C CYS A 146 -19.14 5.75 -17.04
N GLU A 147 -20.07 5.96 -16.11
CA GLU A 147 -19.81 6.47 -14.78
C GLU A 147 -19.78 5.31 -13.79
N VAL A 148 -18.62 5.05 -13.18
CA VAL A 148 -18.49 4.00 -12.17
C VAL A 148 -18.50 4.61 -10.78
N ARG A 149 -19.46 4.19 -9.95
CA ARG A 149 -19.59 4.58 -8.55
C ARG A 149 -19.06 3.48 -7.65
N PHE A 150 -18.22 3.83 -6.67
CA PHE A 150 -17.62 2.88 -5.73
C PHE A 150 -17.13 3.56 -4.46
N ASP A 151 -16.85 2.74 -3.44
CA ASP A 151 -16.23 3.16 -2.20
C ASP A 151 -14.77 2.67 -2.15
N VAL A 152 -13.88 3.42 -1.50
CA VAL A 152 -12.45 3.07 -1.33
C VAL A 152 -12.17 2.80 0.14
N ASP A 153 -11.62 1.63 0.42
CA ASP A 153 -11.25 1.22 1.78
C ASP A 153 -9.93 1.89 2.23
N GLU A 154 -9.61 1.80 3.53
CA GLU A 154 -8.37 2.33 4.13
C GLU A 154 -7.11 1.76 3.47
N ARG A 155 -7.23 0.57 2.88
CA ARG A 155 -6.16 -0.10 2.12
C ARG A 155 -6.07 0.32 0.66
N GLY A 156 -6.93 1.23 0.21
CA GLY A 156 -6.95 1.68 -1.18
C GLY A 156 -7.67 0.75 -2.15
N LYS A 157 -8.40 -0.26 -1.65
CA LYS A 157 -9.15 -1.19 -2.50
C LYS A 157 -10.58 -0.70 -2.73
N PRO A 158 -11.08 -0.72 -3.98
CA PRO A 158 -12.46 -0.37 -4.27
C PRO A 158 -13.42 -1.50 -3.88
N TYR A 159 -14.57 -1.14 -3.32
CA TYR A 159 -15.68 -2.03 -2.99
C TYR A 159 -17.03 -1.34 -3.29
N ASN A 160 -18.14 -2.09 -3.27
CA ASN A 160 -19.46 -1.62 -3.70
C ASN A 160 -19.44 -0.95 -5.09
N VAL A 161 -18.77 -1.59 -6.05
CA VAL A 161 -18.62 -1.06 -7.41
C VAL A 161 -19.92 -1.25 -8.19
N SER A 162 -20.45 -0.17 -8.77
CA SER A 162 -21.62 -0.16 -9.65
C SER A 162 -21.35 0.77 -10.83
N ALA A 163 -21.55 0.30 -12.06
CA ALA A 163 -21.37 1.12 -13.26
C ALA A 163 -22.70 1.49 -13.91
N GLU A 164 -22.81 2.74 -14.35
CA GLU A 164 -23.91 3.26 -15.17
C GLU A 164 -23.31 3.69 -16.51
N CYS A 165 -23.77 3.10 -17.61
CA CYS A 165 -23.17 3.27 -18.94
C CYS A 165 -24.22 3.59 -19.99
N THR A 166 -23.78 4.19 -21.11
CA THR A 166 -24.63 4.43 -22.29
C THR A 166 -25.23 3.13 -22.84
N ASP A 167 -24.44 2.05 -22.89
CA ASP A 167 -24.89 0.72 -23.28
C ASP A 167 -24.52 -0.31 -22.18
N ARG A 168 -25.42 -1.26 -21.94
CA ARG A 168 -25.25 -2.37 -20.99
C ARG A 168 -24.05 -3.26 -21.32
N VAL A 169 -23.58 -3.26 -22.57
CA VAL A 169 -22.41 -4.06 -22.99
C VAL A 169 -21.14 -3.62 -22.26
N PHE A 170 -21.03 -2.35 -21.86
CA PHE A 170 -19.82 -1.81 -21.21
C PHE A 170 -19.81 -1.97 -19.69
N VAL A 171 -20.98 -2.11 -19.05
CA VAL A 171 -21.15 -2.15 -17.59
C VAL A 171 -20.20 -3.17 -16.93
N ARG A 172 -20.19 -4.40 -17.45
CA ARG A 172 -19.38 -5.49 -16.89
C ARG A 172 -17.88 -5.21 -16.97
N GLU A 173 -17.41 -4.65 -18.08
CA GLU A 173 -15.98 -4.37 -18.26
C GLU A 173 -15.55 -3.13 -17.47
N ALA A 174 -16.42 -2.12 -17.35
CA ALA A 174 -16.18 -0.96 -16.49
C ALA A 174 -16.03 -1.36 -15.01
N GLU A 175 -16.95 -2.17 -14.48
CA GLU A 175 -16.87 -2.70 -13.11
C GLU A 175 -15.59 -3.52 -12.90
N ARG A 176 -15.27 -4.39 -13.86
CA ARG A 176 -14.07 -5.23 -13.81
C ARG A 176 -12.78 -4.41 -13.84
N ALA A 177 -12.74 -3.33 -14.62
CA ALA A 177 -11.60 -2.44 -14.70
C ALA A 177 -11.34 -1.76 -13.35
N VAL A 178 -12.38 -1.15 -12.76
CA VAL A 178 -12.26 -0.44 -11.48
C VAL A 178 -11.93 -1.40 -10.34
N SER A 179 -12.53 -2.60 -10.30
CA SER A 179 -12.29 -3.58 -9.22
C SER A 179 -10.83 -4.03 -9.07
N LYS A 180 -10.02 -3.89 -10.13
CA LYS A 180 -8.60 -4.29 -10.16
C LYS A 180 -7.65 -3.14 -9.87
N VAL A 181 -8.15 -1.91 -9.84
CA VAL A 181 -7.32 -0.72 -9.60
C VAL A 181 -7.08 -0.53 -8.13
N GLU A 182 -5.87 -0.07 -7.83
CA GLU A 182 -5.49 0.40 -6.50
C GLU A 182 -5.58 1.92 -6.44
N PHE A 183 -6.27 2.42 -5.43
CA PHE A 183 -6.43 3.84 -5.14
C PHE A 183 -5.58 4.21 -3.94
N ALA A 184 -5.00 5.40 -3.94
CA ALA A 184 -4.49 6.00 -2.72
C ALA A 184 -5.69 6.23 -1.78
N PRO A 185 -5.68 5.76 -0.53
CA PRO A 185 -6.77 6.01 0.41
C PRO A 185 -6.82 7.49 0.78
N LYS A 186 -7.97 7.93 1.29
CA LYS A 186 -8.09 9.28 1.84
C LYS A 186 -7.29 9.37 3.13
N ILE A 187 -6.46 10.39 3.28
CA ILE A 187 -5.73 10.64 4.53
C ILE A 187 -6.35 11.84 5.24
N ILE A 188 -6.67 11.69 6.52
CA ILE A 188 -7.11 12.78 7.40
C ILE A 188 -6.25 12.74 8.66
N LYS A 189 -5.53 13.82 8.97
CA LYS A 189 -4.63 13.90 10.16
C LYS A 189 -3.62 12.74 10.24
N GLY A 190 -3.08 12.32 9.10
CA GLY A 190 -2.11 11.22 9.01
C GLY A 190 -2.69 9.81 9.15
N GLN A 191 -4.01 9.66 9.27
CA GLN A 191 -4.68 8.36 9.31
C GLN A 191 -5.41 8.09 7.99
N ALA A 192 -5.33 6.84 7.50
CA ALA A 192 -6.10 6.39 6.36
C ALA A 192 -7.56 6.21 6.77
N VAL A 193 -8.47 6.83 6.01
CA VAL A 193 -9.90 6.81 6.23
C VAL A 193 -10.58 6.32 4.94
N ARG A 194 -11.69 5.58 5.10
CA ARG A 194 -12.52 5.17 3.98
C ARG A 194 -13.11 6.39 3.26
N ARG A 195 -13.16 6.33 1.93
CA ARG A 195 -13.86 7.33 1.11
C ARG A 195 -15.03 6.67 0.41
N SER A 196 -16.23 7.14 0.69
CA SER A 196 -17.44 6.67 0.02
C SER A 196 -17.82 7.53 -1.19
N ASN A 197 -18.63 6.97 -2.07
CA ASN A 197 -19.26 7.66 -3.21
C ASN A 197 -18.26 8.31 -4.17
N VAL A 198 -17.20 7.58 -4.52
CA VAL A 198 -16.26 7.97 -5.57
C VAL A 198 -16.91 7.70 -6.92
N VAL A 199 -16.87 8.69 -7.81
CA VAL A 199 -17.31 8.54 -9.20
C VAL A 199 -16.10 8.64 -10.11
N TYR A 200 -15.94 7.68 -11.02
CA TYR A 200 -14.88 7.66 -12.01
C TYR A 200 -15.45 7.49 -13.43
N PRO A 201 -15.27 8.48 -14.32
CA PRO A 201 -15.70 8.37 -15.71
C PRO A 201 -14.74 7.49 -16.52
N ILE A 202 -15.27 6.61 -17.36
CA ILE A 202 -14.52 5.75 -18.28
C ILE A 202 -15.11 5.90 -19.67
N ASP A 203 -14.26 6.24 -20.64
CA ASP A 203 -14.64 6.35 -22.04
C ASP A 203 -14.14 5.14 -22.84
N PHE A 204 -15.00 4.61 -23.70
CA PHE A 204 -14.73 3.49 -24.62
C PHE A 204 -14.76 4.00 -26.05
N ASN A 205 -13.58 4.43 -26.54
CA ASN A 205 -13.39 4.84 -27.92
C ASN A 205 -12.66 3.75 -28.71
N LEU A 206 -12.96 3.63 -30.00
CA LEU A 206 -12.20 2.79 -30.92
C LEU A 206 -11.22 3.69 -31.67
N ASP A 207 -9.93 3.51 -31.39
CA ASP A 207 -8.88 4.12 -32.21
C ASP A 207 -8.95 3.51 -33.61
N ASN A 208 -9.51 4.26 -34.55
CA ASN A 208 -9.63 3.88 -35.96
C ASN A 208 -8.40 4.32 -36.76
#